data_AF-A0AA35W7Q6-F1
#
_entry.id   AF-A0AA35W7Q6-F1
#
_cell.length_a   1.000
_cell.length_b   1.000
_cell.length_c   1.000
_cell.angle_alpha   90.00
_cell.angle_beta   90.00
_cell.angle_gamma   90.00
#
_symmetry.space_group_name_H-M   'P 1'
#
loop_
_entity.id
_entity.type
_entity.pdbx_description
1 polymer ?
#
loop_
_entity_poly.entity_id
_entity_poly.type
_entity_poly.pdbx_seq_one_letter_code
_entity_poly.pdbx_strand_id
1 'polypeptide(L)'
;MTKAKDPKPPRPKRAGPATKTNPTTGAFQISDELWEVLAPLIPKHVNTHRFGGGRPRVPDRTCANGIFYVLRTGCQWKALDATGICSGSTAHLRFQEWVAAGVFLELWRVGLERYDELKGLDWSWLSMDGAMTKSPLGGGKNRPQPH
;
A
#
# COMPACT_ATOMS: atom_id res chain seq x y z
N MET A 1 -30.69 -22.28 -44.63
CA MET A 1 -30.09 -20.93 -44.47
C MET A 1 -30.29 -20.47 -43.02
N THR A 2 -29.33 -20.77 -42.15
CA THR A 2 -29.34 -20.36 -40.73
C THR A 2 -28.83 -18.91 -40.63
N LYS A 3 -29.69 -17.97 -40.21
CA LYS A 3 -29.27 -16.58 -39.95
C LYS A 3 -28.35 -16.55 -38.73
N ALA A 4 -27.09 -16.14 -38.94
CA ALA A 4 -26.18 -15.79 -37.87
C ALA A 4 -26.71 -14.56 -37.11
N LYS A 5 -26.66 -14.61 -35.78
CA LYS A 5 -27.07 -13.51 -34.90
C LYS A 5 -25.82 -12.68 -34.58
N ASP A 6 -25.82 -11.42 -35.00
CA ASP A 6 -24.69 -10.51 -34.80
C ASP A 6 -24.34 -10.32 -33.31
N PRO A 7 -23.05 -10.17 -32.95
CA PRO A 7 -22.62 -10.00 -31.57
C PRO A 7 -23.04 -8.63 -31.01
N LYS A 8 -23.61 -8.63 -29.81
CA LYS A 8 -24.05 -7.43 -29.10
C LYS A 8 -22.86 -6.53 -28.76
N PRO A 9 -22.92 -5.20 -29.02
CA PRO A 9 -21.82 -4.30 -28.72
C PRO A 9 -21.55 -4.19 -27.21
N PRO A 10 -20.28 -3.94 -26.80
CA PRO A 10 -19.92 -3.81 -25.39
C PRO A 10 -20.62 -2.58 -24.78
N ARG A 11 -21.20 -2.76 -23.58
CA ARG A 11 -21.84 -1.66 -22.85
C ARG A 11 -20.82 -0.58 -22.51
N PRO A 12 -21.17 0.71 -22.64
CA PRO A 12 -20.28 1.79 -22.23
C PRO A 12 -19.99 1.68 -20.73
N LYS A 13 -18.71 1.75 -20.37
CA LYS A 13 -18.28 1.82 -18.97
C LYS A 13 -18.88 3.09 -18.37
N ARG A 14 -19.65 2.95 -17.30
CA ARG A 14 -20.16 4.09 -16.53
C ARG A 14 -18.97 4.84 -15.93
N ALA A 15 -18.54 5.91 -16.58
CA ALA A 15 -17.65 6.89 -15.97
C ALA A 15 -18.49 7.71 -14.99
N GLY A 16 -18.49 7.30 -13.72
CA GLY A 16 -18.90 8.21 -12.66
C GLY A 16 -17.96 9.43 -12.67
N PRO A 17 -18.45 10.64 -12.35
CA PRO A 17 -17.59 11.80 -12.27
C PRO A 17 -16.46 11.51 -11.28
N ALA A 18 -15.22 11.82 -11.68
CA ALA A 18 -14.08 11.77 -10.77
C ALA A 18 -14.42 12.65 -9.56
N THR A 19 -14.43 12.05 -8.37
CA THR A 19 -14.57 12.77 -7.11
C THR A 19 -13.46 13.81 -7.05
N LYS A 20 -13.83 15.09 -6.99
CA LYS A 20 -12.87 16.19 -6.85
C LYS A 20 -12.05 15.94 -5.59
N THR A 21 -10.73 15.88 -5.72
CA THR A 21 -9.79 15.67 -4.63
C THR A 21 -10.00 16.75 -3.58
N ASN A 22 -10.43 16.34 -2.38
CA ASN A 22 -10.60 17.25 -1.25
C ASN A 22 -9.22 17.81 -0.85
N PRO A 23 -9.06 19.11 -0.57
CA PRO A 23 -7.76 19.72 -0.25
C PRO A 23 -7.06 19.09 0.96
N THR A 24 -7.81 18.46 1.88
CA THR A 24 -7.26 17.68 3.00
C THR A 24 -6.47 16.44 2.56
N THR A 25 -6.74 15.92 1.35
CA THR A 25 -6.09 14.70 0.82
C THR A 25 -4.69 14.99 0.30
N GLY A 26 -4.40 16.21 -0.15
CA GLY A 26 -3.09 16.59 -0.71
C GLY A 26 -1.96 16.52 0.32
N ALA A 27 -2.23 16.83 1.59
CA ALA A 27 -1.23 16.80 2.66
C ALA A 27 -0.69 15.39 2.99
N PHE A 28 -1.40 14.34 2.57
CA PHE A 28 -1.06 12.95 2.85
C PHE A 28 -0.68 12.15 1.61
N GLN A 29 -0.61 12.81 0.45
CA GLN A 29 -0.01 12.19 -0.73
C GLN A 29 1.52 12.19 -0.58
N ILE A 30 2.15 11.15 -1.10
CA ILE A 30 3.60 11.13 -1.22
C ILE A 30 4.04 12.17 -2.24
N SER A 31 5.16 12.83 -1.97
CA SER A 31 5.75 13.77 -2.92
C SER A 31 6.25 13.03 -4.17
N ASP A 32 6.37 13.76 -5.27
CA ASP A 32 6.91 13.19 -6.52
C ASP A 32 8.35 12.70 -6.31
N GLU A 33 9.17 13.42 -5.55
CA GLU A 33 10.56 13.03 -5.28
C GLU A 33 10.66 11.71 -4.52
N LEU A 34 9.80 11.51 -3.52
CA LEU A 34 9.74 10.24 -2.79
C LEU A 34 9.23 9.12 -3.70
N TRP A 35 8.25 9.43 -4.57
CA TRP A 35 7.74 8.46 -5.53
C TRP A 35 8.80 8.01 -6.53
N GLU A 36 9.65 8.91 -7.04
CA GLU A 36 10.74 8.57 -7.96
C GLU A 36 11.77 7.61 -7.33
N VAL A 37 11.99 7.69 -6.01
CA VAL A 37 12.83 6.73 -5.29
C VAL A 37 12.11 5.41 -5.05
N LEU A 38 10.82 5.46 -4.70
CA LEU A 38 10.04 4.27 -4.34
C LEU A 38 9.64 3.41 -5.55
N ALA A 39 9.19 4.05 -6.63
CA ALA A 39 8.69 3.38 -7.83
C ALA A 39 9.62 2.30 -8.41
N PRO A 40 10.95 2.52 -8.55
CA PRO A 40 11.85 1.50 -9.07
C PRO A 40 12.08 0.31 -8.12
N LEU A 41 11.84 0.49 -6.82
CA LEU A 41 12.00 -0.59 -5.82
C LEU A 41 10.81 -1.55 -5.84
N ILE A 42 9.66 -1.13 -6.37
CA ILE A 42 8.44 -1.93 -6.40
C ILE A 42 8.58 -3.04 -7.46
N PRO A 43 8.39 -4.33 -7.09
CA PRO A 43 8.41 -5.41 -8.05
C PRO A 43 7.34 -5.24 -9.12
N LYS A 44 7.74 -5.39 -10.39
CA LYS A 44 6.81 -5.33 -11.51
C LYS A 44 5.82 -6.48 -11.42
N HIS A 45 4.54 -6.16 -11.28
CA HIS A 45 3.50 -7.17 -11.32
C HIS A 45 3.28 -7.66 -12.76
N VAL A 46 3.44 -8.96 -12.97
CA VAL A 46 3.12 -9.61 -14.24
C VAL A 46 1.74 -10.24 -14.13
N ASN A 47 0.82 -9.86 -15.02
CA ASN A 47 -0.49 -10.50 -15.12
C ASN A 47 -0.29 -11.93 -15.67
N THR A 48 -0.48 -12.93 -14.82
CA THR A 48 -0.33 -14.35 -15.16
C THR A 48 -1.52 -14.92 -15.91
N HIS A 49 -2.60 -14.15 -16.10
CA HIS A 49 -3.78 -14.63 -16.81
C HIS A 49 -3.49 -14.78 -18.32
N ARG A 50 -3.71 -15.99 -18.85
CA ARG A 50 -3.43 -16.38 -20.25
C ARG A 50 -3.95 -15.40 -21.31
N PHE A 51 -5.11 -14.78 -21.06
CA PHE A 51 -5.73 -13.82 -21.98
C PHE A 51 -5.64 -12.35 -21.53
N GLY A 52 -4.79 -12.02 -20.53
CA GLY A 52 -4.71 -10.67 -19.98
C GLY A 52 -6.01 -10.18 -19.31
N GLY A 53 -6.87 -11.11 -18.89
CA GLY A 53 -8.16 -10.85 -18.26
C GLY A 53 -8.03 -10.46 -16.79
N GLY A 54 -9.16 -10.10 -16.20
CA GLY A 54 -9.28 -9.70 -14.80
C GLY A 54 -9.53 -8.20 -14.61
N ARG A 55 -9.83 -7.81 -13.37
CA ARG A 55 -9.93 -6.40 -13.01
C ARG A 55 -8.53 -5.78 -13.02
N PRO A 56 -8.31 -4.65 -13.71
CA PRO A 56 -7.03 -3.96 -13.67
C PRO A 56 -6.61 -3.70 -12.23
N ARG A 57 -5.32 -3.94 -11.96
CA ARG A 57 -4.72 -3.71 -10.66
C ARG A 57 -4.76 -2.21 -10.35
N VAL A 58 -5.06 -1.85 -9.10
CA VAL A 58 -4.97 -0.46 -8.64
C VAL A 58 -3.52 0.02 -8.84
N PRO A 59 -3.30 1.23 -9.41
CA PRO A 59 -1.96 1.76 -9.64
C PRO A 59 -1.13 1.81 -8.37
N ASP A 60 0.15 1.49 -8.47
CA ASP A 60 1.04 1.43 -7.32
C ASP A 60 1.16 2.77 -6.59
N ARG A 61 1.15 3.90 -7.32
CA ARG A 61 1.17 5.24 -6.71
C ARG A 61 -0.05 5.51 -5.84
N THR A 62 -1.23 5.04 -6.27
CA THR A 62 -2.47 5.18 -5.50
C THR A 62 -2.41 4.32 -4.23
N CYS A 63 -1.89 3.10 -4.33
CA CYS A 63 -1.66 2.26 -3.16
C CYS A 63 -0.61 2.87 -2.23
N ALA A 64 0.48 3.44 -2.75
CA ALA A 64 1.51 4.11 -1.96
C ALA A 64 0.91 5.27 -1.16
N ASN A 65 0.14 6.15 -1.79
CA ASN A 65 -0.58 7.21 -1.09
C ASN A 65 -1.44 6.67 0.06
N GLY A 66 -2.18 5.58 -0.17
CA GLY A 66 -3.01 4.96 0.86
C GLY A 66 -2.22 4.34 2.01
N ILE A 67 -1.10 3.68 1.69
CA ILE A 67 -0.20 3.09 2.69
C ILE A 67 0.43 4.19 3.53
N PHE A 68 1.03 5.21 2.92
CA PHE A 68 1.67 6.31 3.65
C PHE A 68 0.66 7.13 4.46
N TYR A 69 -0.58 7.26 3.99
CA TYR A 69 -1.67 7.83 4.79
C TYR A 69 -1.88 7.03 6.08
N VAL A 70 -2.02 5.70 5.97
CA VAL A 70 -2.21 4.81 7.14
C VAL A 70 -1.00 4.87 8.06
N LEU A 71 0.22 4.81 7.52
CA LEU A 71 1.46 4.86 8.32
C LEU A 71 1.63 6.20 9.06
N ARG A 72 1.24 7.32 8.45
CA ARG A 72 1.36 8.65 9.06
C ARG A 72 0.30 8.94 10.10
N THR A 73 -0.91 8.42 9.92
CA THR A 73 -2.06 8.68 10.80
C THR A 73 -2.26 7.60 11.87
N GLY A 74 -1.70 6.40 11.66
CA GLY A 74 -1.95 5.24 12.51
C GLY A 74 -3.38 4.71 12.45
N CYS A 75 -4.18 5.13 11.46
CA CYS A 75 -5.57 4.71 11.36
C CYS A 75 -5.70 3.23 10.97
N GLN A 76 -6.86 2.63 11.24
CA GLN A 76 -7.12 1.26 10.79
C GLN A 76 -7.19 1.20 9.26
N TRP A 77 -6.69 0.13 8.65
CA TRP A 77 -6.74 -0.07 7.20
C TRP A 77 -8.13 0.13 6.60
N LYS A 78 -9.20 -0.36 7.26
CA LYS A 78 -10.58 -0.19 6.80
C LYS A 78 -11.05 1.27 6.84
N ALA A 79 -10.50 2.10 7.73
CA ALA A 79 -10.81 3.53 7.78
C ALA A 79 -10.28 4.26 6.53
N LEU A 80 -9.30 3.70 5.81
CA LEU A 80 -8.83 4.24 4.54
C LEU A 80 -9.93 4.32 3.49
N ASP A 81 -10.94 3.43 3.52
CA ASP A 81 -12.05 3.42 2.56
C ASP A 81 -12.78 4.78 2.54
N ALA A 82 -12.86 5.46 3.69
CA ALA A 82 -13.51 6.78 3.81
C ALA A 82 -12.75 7.91 3.09
N THR A 83 -11.45 7.73 2.83
CA THR A 83 -10.61 8.75 2.16
C THR A 83 -10.82 8.79 0.64
N GLY A 84 -11.34 7.71 0.06
CA GLY A 84 -11.47 7.57 -1.40
C GLY A 84 -10.15 7.39 -2.15
N ILE A 85 -8.99 7.28 -1.47
CA ILE A 85 -7.69 7.07 -2.13
C ILE A 85 -7.65 5.69 -2.80
N CYS A 86 -7.81 4.64 -1.99
CA CYS A 86 -8.02 3.27 -2.45
C CYS A 86 -8.73 2.48 -1.35
N SER A 87 -9.14 1.25 -1.66
CA SER A 87 -9.71 0.40 -0.62
C SER A 87 -8.64 -0.05 0.38
N GLY A 88 -8.99 -0.05 1.66
CA GLY A 88 -8.17 -0.52 2.77
C GLY A 88 -7.62 -1.93 2.55
N SER A 89 -8.46 -2.85 2.07
CA SER A 89 -8.03 -4.22 1.75
C SER A 89 -6.97 -4.26 0.64
N THR A 90 -7.11 -3.43 -0.38
CA THR A 90 -6.15 -3.34 -1.49
C THR A 90 -4.83 -2.73 -1.04
N ALA A 91 -4.88 -1.66 -0.24
CA ALA A 91 -3.68 -1.04 0.33
C ALA A 91 -2.93 -2.01 1.24
N HIS A 92 -3.65 -2.74 2.10
CA HIS A 92 -3.04 -3.70 3.02
C HIS A 92 -2.42 -4.88 2.29
N LEU A 93 -3.09 -5.45 1.29
CA LEU A 93 -2.53 -6.50 0.45
C LEU A 93 -1.23 -6.02 -0.23
N ARG A 94 -1.26 -4.79 -0.78
CA ARG A 94 -0.08 -4.20 -1.42
C ARG A 94 1.06 -3.98 -0.44
N PHE A 95 0.74 -3.51 0.77
CA PHE A 95 1.71 -3.35 1.84
C PHE A 95 2.39 -4.67 2.18
N GLN A 96 1.63 -5.76 2.35
CA GLN A 96 2.19 -7.09 2.63
C GLN A 96 3.10 -7.60 1.51
N GLU A 97 2.68 -7.45 0.25
CA GLU A 97 3.52 -7.82 -0.90
C GLU A 97 4.84 -7.03 -0.92
N TRP A 98 4.81 -5.74 -0.65
CA TRP A 98 5.99 -4.88 -0.64
C TRP A 98 6.91 -5.15 0.55
N VAL A 99 6.35 -5.47 1.71
CA VAL A 99 7.12 -5.97 2.86
C VAL A 99 7.81 -7.28 2.52
N ALA A 100 7.08 -8.24 1.94
CA ALA A 100 7.66 -9.53 1.54
C ALA A 100 8.76 -9.39 0.48
N ALA A 101 8.62 -8.40 -0.41
CA ALA A 101 9.62 -8.08 -1.42
C ALA A 101 10.78 -7.19 -0.92
N GLY A 102 10.77 -6.78 0.36
CA GLY A 102 11.83 -5.95 0.95
C GLY A 102 11.82 -4.48 0.50
N VAL A 103 10.75 -4.00 -0.15
CA VAL A 103 10.68 -2.64 -0.72
C VAL A 103 10.96 -1.56 0.33
N PHE A 104 10.37 -1.68 1.52
CA PHE A 104 10.55 -0.69 2.59
C PHE A 104 11.95 -0.75 3.21
N LEU A 105 12.56 -1.93 3.24
CA LEU A 105 13.92 -2.09 3.73
C LEU A 105 14.92 -1.42 2.79
N GLU A 106 14.78 -1.65 1.49
CA GLU A 106 15.60 -0.97 0.47
C GLU A 106 15.33 0.53 0.44
N LEU A 107 14.07 0.96 0.58
CA LEU A 107 13.74 2.38 0.67
C LEU A 107 14.43 3.05 1.87
N TRP A 108 14.45 2.38 3.02
CA TRP A 108 15.13 2.88 4.21
C TRP A 108 16.64 2.98 4.00
N ARG A 109 17.25 1.95 3.39
CA ARG A 109 18.67 1.95 3.03
C ARG A 109 19.04 3.12 2.11
N VAL A 110 18.30 3.32 1.02
CA VAL A 110 18.53 4.45 0.10
C VAL A 110 18.34 5.79 0.81
N GLY A 111 17.36 5.86 1.72
CA GLY A 111 17.16 7.03 2.57
C GLY A 111 18.35 7.33 3.48
N LEU A 112 18.95 6.31 4.09
CA LEU A 112 20.14 6.45 4.93
C LEU A 112 21.36 6.90 4.12
N GLU A 113 21.61 6.30 2.96
CA GLU A 113 22.71 6.68 2.07
C GLU A 113 22.60 8.15 1.67
N ARG A 114 21.40 8.59 1.26
CA ARG A 114 21.15 10.00 0.91
C ARG A 114 21.26 10.94 2.11
N TYR A 115 20.89 10.50 3.30
CA TYR A 115 21.01 11.30 4.51
C TYR A 115 22.48 11.45 4.93
N ASP A 116 23.28 10.38 4.83
CA ASP A 116 24.72 10.39 5.07
C ASP A 116 25.42 11.39 4.14
N GLU A 117 25.08 11.39 2.84
CA GLU A 117 25.61 12.38 1.89
C GLU A 117 25.27 13.84 2.24
N LEU A 118 24.06 14.09 2.75
CA LEU A 118 23.56 15.45 3.00
C LEU A 118 23.98 16.01 4.36
N LYS A 119 24.11 15.15 5.38
CA LYS A 119 24.28 15.57 6.78
C LYS A 119 25.39 14.84 7.51
N GLY A 120 25.85 13.70 7.00
CA GLY A 120 26.79 12.80 7.67
C GLY A 120 26.10 12.00 8.77
N LEU A 121 26.25 10.69 8.73
CA LEU A 121 25.90 9.78 9.81
C LEU A 121 27.18 9.39 10.55
N ASP A 122 27.16 9.54 11.87
CA ASP A 122 28.21 8.95 12.70
C ASP A 122 27.94 7.45 12.87
N TRP A 123 28.51 6.67 11.96
CA TRP A 123 28.42 5.20 11.96
C TRP A 123 29.07 4.54 13.18
N SER A 124 29.86 5.27 13.98
CA SER A 124 30.44 4.76 15.22
C SER A 124 29.46 4.74 16.39
N TRP A 125 28.34 5.46 16.26
CA TRP A 125 27.35 5.64 17.32
C TRP A 125 25.96 5.18 16.88
N LEU A 126 25.44 4.14 17.54
CA LEU A 126 24.09 3.61 17.32
C LEU A 126 23.25 3.74 18.59
N SER A 127 22.09 4.37 18.48
CA SER A 127 21.07 4.38 19.53
C SER A 127 19.86 3.57 19.08
N MET A 128 19.45 2.58 19.88
CA MET A 128 18.23 1.80 19.68
C MET A 128 17.21 2.19 20.75
N ASP A 129 16.04 2.70 20.32
CA ASP A 129 14.87 2.86 21.16
C ASP A 129 13.85 1.75 20.85
N GLY A 130 13.14 1.27 21.87
CA GLY A 130 12.16 0.19 21.75
C GLY A 130 11.05 0.35 22.78
N ALA A 131 9.80 0.27 22.33
CA ALA A 131 8.64 0.30 23.21
C ALA A 131 8.13 -1.12 23.50
N MET A 132 8.27 -1.59 24.74
CA MET A 132 7.60 -2.80 25.21
C MET A 132 6.19 -2.44 25.68
N THR A 133 5.17 -2.74 24.87
CA THR A 133 3.78 -2.67 25.32
C THR A 133 3.39 -4.03 25.91
N LYS A 134 2.73 -4.02 27.09
CA LYS A 134 2.19 -5.25 27.67
C LYS A 134 1.12 -5.81 26.73
N SER A 135 1.17 -7.11 26.45
CA SER A 135 0.07 -7.80 25.78
C SER A 135 -1.22 -7.62 26.60
N PRO A 136 -2.31 -7.07 26.03
CA PRO A 136 -3.58 -6.88 26.75
C PRO A 136 -4.16 -8.18 27.29
N LEU A 137 -3.77 -9.32 26.71
CA LEU A 137 -4.17 -10.65 27.13
C LEU A 137 -2.93 -11.44 27.54
N GLY A 138 -2.42 -11.15 28.73
CA GLY A 138 -1.61 -12.11 29.46
C GLY A 138 -2.49 -13.33 29.72
N GLY A 139 -2.22 -14.44 29.04
CA GLY A 139 -2.94 -15.70 29.24
C GLY A 139 -2.92 -16.09 30.70
N GLY A 140 -4.05 -15.92 31.39
CA GLY A 140 -4.22 -16.40 32.76
C GLY A 140 -4.16 -17.92 32.79
N LYS A 141 -3.60 -18.48 33.86
CA LYS A 141 -3.40 -19.92 34.12
C LYS A 141 -4.70 -20.76 34.19
N ASN A 142 -5.87 -20.21 33.85
CA ASN A 142 -7.17 -20.87 33.99
C ASN A 142 -7.90 -21.00 32.65
N ARG A 143 -7.41 -21.88 31.77
CA ARG A 143 -8.25 -22.43 30.68
C ARG A 143 -9.02 -23.64 31.25
N PRO A 144 -10.34 -23.76 31.04
CA PRO A 144 -11.06 -24.99 31.36
C PRO A 144 -10.53 -26.14 30.49
N GLN A 145 -10.15 -27.27 31.09
CA GLN A 145 -9.82 -28.46 30.31
C GLN A 145 -11.09 -28.97 29.62
N PRO A 146 -11.02 -29.34 28.32
CA PRO A 146 -12.16 -29.93 27.64
C PRO A 146 -12.43 -31.34 28.21
N HIS A 147 -13.72 -31.66 28.31
CA HIS A 147 -14.26 -32.96 28.73
C HIS A 147 -14.07 -34.03 27.65
#